data_AF-A0A418BFC9-F1
#
_entry.id   AF-A0A418BFC9-F1
#
_cell.length_a   1.000
_cell.length_b   1.000
_cell.length_c   1.000
_cell.angle_alpha   90.00
_cell.angle_beta   90.00
_cell.angle_gamma   90.00
#
_symmetry.space_group_name_H-M   'P 1'
#
loop_
_entity.id
_entity.type
_entity.pdbx_description
1 polymer ?
#
loop_
_entity_poly.entity_id
_entity_poly.type
_entity_poly.pdbx_seq_one_letter_code
_entity_poly.pdbx_strand_id
1 'polypeptide(L)'
;MGALALGTEVPKPELLLRRPYKKDASLVSRIMVKHIIIQSTFQLTTLLMLLFLGPGWLDVPNGNACISTTYAWIDDIANVAAPEPCVLLQNHSTCWSLNCSAYVPLYPTFNQSHAMPPNVPLACLKSPRCDVYDYRHFTFLFNVFVFAQVFNEINARSVTNDWRVLHGFFSNTMFLFILAMTVVFQVVIVEFGGDFTKTSSLDGTLWAYSVAIGVITLPLGVVMRFVPVQEDPDSFANPNGLVIPKQPSLAL
;
A
#
# COMPACT_ATOMS: atom_id res chain seq x y z
N MET A 1 -14.87 -1.28 -3.39
CA MET A 1 -16.15 -1.89 -2.93
C MET A 1 -17.07 -0.90 -2.22
N GLY A 2 -16.58 0.19 -1.62
CA GLY A 2 -17.41 1.10 -0.79
C GLY A 2 -18.56 1.85 -1.47
N ALA A 3 -18.59 2.00 -2.79
CA ALA A 3 -19.70 2.67 -3.48
C ALA A 3 -21.05 1.95 -3.27
N LEU A 4 -21.05 0.62 -3.20
CA LEU A 4 -22.25 -0.17 -2.97
C LEU A 4 -22.71 -0.07 -1.51
N ALA A 5 -21.77 -0.11 -0.56
CA ALA A 5 -22.05 0.01 0.87
C ALA A 5 -22.76 1.33 1.19
N LEU A 6 -22.24 2.44 0.66
CA LEU A 6 -22.79 3.80 0.82
C LEU A 6 -24.16 3.98 0.16
N GLY A 7 -24.45 3.23 -0.90
CA GLY A 7 -25.74 3.30 -1.60
C GLY A 7 -26.90 2.63 -0.87
N THR A 8 -26.63 1.87 0.19
CA THR A 8 -27.64 1.09 0.93
C THR A 8 -28.07 1.71 2.25
N GLU A 9 -27.64 2.94 2.53
CA GLU A 9 -28.03 3.62 3.76
C GLU A 9 -29.51 4.02 3.76
N VAL A 10 -30.14 3.89 4.93
CA VAL A 10 -31.52 4.35 5.13
C VAL A 10 -31.62 5.86 4.89
N PRO A 11 -32.67 6.35 4.20
CA PRO A 11 -32.81 7.77 3.89
C PRO A 11 -32.87 8.63 5.15
N LYS A 12 -32.11 9.73 5.19
CA LYS A 12 -32.19 10.69 6.30
C LYS A 12 -33.46 11.56 6.16
N PRO A 13 -34.32 11.69 7.19
CA PRO A 13 -35.53 12.51 7.12
C PRO A 13 -35.24 14.00 6.89
N GLU A 14 -34.04 14.45 7.26
CA GLU A 14 -33.52 15.81 7.02
C GLU A 14 -33.43 16.17 5.53
N LEU A 15 -33.32 15.18 4.64
CA LEU A 15 -33.25 15.41 3.18
C LEU A 15 -34.54 16.04 2.64
N LEU A 16 -35.68 15.82 3.30
CA LEU A 16 -36.96 16.40 2.92
C LEU A 16 -37.06 17.90 3.24
N LEU A 17 -36.26 18.38 4.20
CA LEU A 17 -36.24 19.80 4.59
C LEU A 17 -35.27 20.63 3.74
N ARG A 18 -34.48 19.98 2.90
CA ARG A 18 -33.50 20.62 2.02
C ARG A 18 -34.15 21.02 0.69
N ARG A 19 -33.69 22.14 0.12
CA ARG A 19 -34.16 22.59 -1.20
C ARG A 19 -33.72 21.62 -2.30
N PRO A 20 -34.52 21.46 -3.37
CA PRO A 20 -34.15 20.60 -4.50
C PRO A 20 -32.99 21.18 -5.31
N TYR A 21 -32.14 20.30 -5.84
CA TYR A 21 -31.06 20.66 -6.77
C TYR A 21 -31.59 20.89 -8.19
N LYS A 22 -30.89 21.72 -8.98
CA LYS A 22 -31.17 21.83 -10.42
C LYS A 22 -30.67 20.60 -11.18
N LYS A 23 -31.22 20.33 -12.36
CA LYS A 23 -30.82 19.19 -13.20
C LYS A 23 -29.40 19.33 -13.78
N ASP A 24 -28.95 20.57 -13.97
CA ASP A 24 -27.65 20.96 -14.50
C ASP A 24 -26.61 21.26 -13.41
N ALA A 25 -26.97 21.07 -12.14
CA ALA A 25 -26.04 21.26 -11.02
C ALA A 25 -24.92 20.20 -11.03
N SER A 26 -23.70 20.60 -10.65
CA SER A 26 -22.56 19.69 -10.54
C SER A 26 -22.84 18.57 -9.54
N LEU A 27 -22.57 17.31 -9.95
CA LEU A 27 -22.68 16.13 -9.08
C LEU A 27 -21.68 16.19 -7.90
N VAL A 28 -20.53 16.83 -8.11
CA VAL A 28 -19.50 16.99 -7.07
C VAL A 28 -19.63 18.41 -6.50
N SER A 29 -20.17 18.50 -5.28
CA SER A 29 -20.29 19.75 -4.53
C SER A 29 -18.90 20.25 -4.08
N ARG A 30 -18.76 21.57 -3.89
CA ARG A 30 -17.53 22.19 -3.35
C ARG A 30 -17.13 21.60 -2.00
N ILE A 31 -18.11 21.18 -1.19
CA ILE A 31 -17.87 20.47 0.07
C ILE A 31 -17.19 19.11 -0.20
N MET A 32 -17.74 18.33 -1.14
CA MET A 32 -17.17 17.02 -1.50
C MET A 32 -15.77 17.16 -2.12
N VAL A 33 -15.55 18.15 -2.98
CA VAL A 33 -14.22 18.44 -3.56
C VAL A 33 -13.19 18.72 -2.47
N LYS A 34 -13.53 19.55 -1.46
CA LYS A 34 -12.63 19.83 -0.32
C LYS A 34 -12.20 18.52 0.35
N HIS A 35 -13.16 17.64 0.67
CA HIS A 35 -12.86 16.36 1.33
C HIS A 35 -11.99 15.46 0.46
N ILE A 36 -12.26 15.37 -0.85
CA ILE A 36 -11.47 14.58 -1.79
C ILE A 36 -10.02 15.10 -1.86
N ILE A 37 -9.83 16.41 -2.03
CA ILE A 37 -8.49 17.01 -2.16
C ILE A 37 -7.68 16.79 -0.89
N ILE A 38 -8.22 17.11 0.28
CA ILE A 38 -7.46 17.00 1.53
C ILE A 38 -7.14 15.54 1.84
N GLN A 39 -8.11 14.62 1.74
CA GLN A 39 -7.89 13.20 1.98
C GLN A 39 -6.85 12.61 1.02
N SER A 40 -6.93 12.94 -0.27
CA SER A 40 -5.98 12.44 -1.28
C SER A 40 -4.59 13.01 -1.06
N THR A 41 -4.49 14.29 -0.67
CA THR A 41 -3.21 14.94 -0.37
C THR A 41 -2.55 14.29 0.84
N PHE A 42 -3.32 14.05 1.91
CA PHE A 42 -2.84 13.33 3.08
C PHE A 42 -2.36 11.92 2.70
N GLN A 43 -3.19 11.16 1.98
CA GLN A 43 -2.84 9.80 1.58
C GLN A 43 -1.57 9.75 0.73
N LEU A 44 -1.45 10.63 -0.26
CA LEU A 44 -0.26 10.72 -1.10
C LEU A 44 0.97 11.07 -0.26
N THR A 45 0.86 12.06 0.64
CA THR A 45 1.96 12.49 1.51
C THR A 45 2.40 11.36 2.44
N THR A 46 1.46 10.67 3.08
CA THR A 46 1.76 9.53 3.97
C THR A 46 2.41 8.38 3.21
N LEU A 47 1.92 8.02 2.02
CA LEU A 47 2.52 6.94 1.23
C LEU A 47 3.91 7.31 0.72
N LEU A 48 4.12 8.54 0.25
CA LEU A 48 5.45 9.00 -0.16
C LEU A 48 6.41 9.06 1.03
N MET A 49 5.94 9.55 2.18
CA MET A 49 6.73 9.56 3.41
C MET A 49 7.15 8.14 3.80
N LEU A 50 6.22 7.18 3.79
CA LEU A 50 6.52 5.77 4.06
C LEU A 50 7.41 5.14 2.97
N LEU A 51 7.27 5.52 1.71
CA LEU A 51 8.10 5.01 0.62
C LEU A 51 9.58 5.39 0.80
N PHE A 52 9.86 6.62 1.22
CA PHE A 52 11.23 7.12 1.35
C PHE A 52 11.83 6.93 2.75
N LEU A 53 11.03 7.09 3.81
CA LEU A 53 11.48 7.03 5.22
C LEU A 53 11.10 5.73 5.94
N GLY A 54 10.20 4.93 5.36
CA GLY A 54 9.73 3.67 5.95
C GLY A 54 10.84 2.66 6.25
N PRO A 55 11.82 2.41 5.37
CA PRO A 55 12.86 1.41 5.62
C PRO A 55 13.65 1.68 6.91
N GLY A 56 14.02 2.96 7.14
CA GLY A 56 14.76 3.36 8.33
C GLY A 56 13.91 3.42 9.60
N TRP A 57 12.62 3.74 9.48
CA TRP A 57 11.71 3.83 10.64
C TRP A 57 11.24 2.46 11.14
N LEU A 58 11.02 1.51 10.23
CA LEU A 58 10.42 0.20 10.52
C LEU A 58 11.43 -0.95 10.62
N ASP A 59 12.72 -0.66 10.43
CA ASP A 59 13.79 -1.67 10.34
C ASP A 59 13.46 -2.78 9.32
N VAL A 60 12.92 -2.36 8.17
CA VAL A 60 12.57 -3.24 7.04
C VAL A 60 13.48 -2.98 5.85
N PRO A 61 13.81 -4.01 5.06
CA PRO A 61 14.65 -3.84 3.89
C PRO A 61 14.04 -2.85 2.89
N ASN A 62 14.88 -2.04 2.25
CA ASN A 62 14.40 -1.08 1.26
C ASN A 62 14.00 -1.77 -0.05
N GLY A 63 12.70 -1.80 -0.32
CA GLY A 63 12.15 -2.30 -1.57
C GLY A 63 12.04 -3.83 -1.58
N ASN A 64 12.40 -4.45 -2.69
CA ASN A 64 12.43 -5.92 -2.82
C ASN A 64 13.85 -6.40 -2.51
N ALA A 65 14.13 -6.71 -1.24
CA ALA A 65 15.43 -7.27 -0.89
C ALA A 65 15.51 -8.75 -1.24
N CYS A 66 16.66 -9.20 -1.72
CA CYS A 66 16.88 -10.62 -1.93
C CYS A 66 17.34 -11.28 -0.63
N ILE A 67 16.60 -12.28 -0.14
CA ILE A 67 17.00 -13.05 1.05
C ILE A 67 17.84 -14.25 0.63
N SER A 68 17.44 -14.90 -0.47
CA SER A 68 18.08 -16.12 -0.95
C SER A 68 18.43 -16.02 -2.42
N THR A 69 19.70 -16.25 -2.73
CA THR A 69 20.26 -16.17 -4.08
C THR A 69 20.75 -17.54 -4.48
N THR A 70 20.43 -18.03 -5.67
CA THR A 70 21.12 -19.20 -6.24
C THR A 70 22.20 -18.72 -7.19
N TYR A 71 23.38 -19.30 -7.00
CA TYR A 71 24.51 -19.14 -7.91
C TYR A 71 24.57 -20.35 -8.85
N ALA A 72 24.88 -20.09 -10.11
CA ALA A 72 25.07 -21.13 -11.11
C ALA A 72 26.34 -20.84 -11.89
N TRP A 73 26.94 -21.89 -12.43
CA TRP A 73 28.04 -21.73 -13.37
C TRP A 73 27.58 -21.00 -14.63
N ILE A 74 28.49 -20.25 -15.27
CA ILE A 74 28.28 -19.74 -16.62
C ILE A 74 28.06 -20.88 -17.62
N ASP A 75 27.45 -20.62 -18.77
CA ASP A 75 27.15 -21.68 -19.74
C ASP A 75 28.41 -22.16 -20.50
N ASP A 76 29.42 -21.30 -20.68
CA ASP A 76 30.66 -21.60 -21.42
C ASP A 76 31.89 -21.76 -20.50
N ILE A 77 31.76 -22.67 -19.54
CA ILE A 77 32.74 -22.90 -18.47
C ILE A 77 34.14 -23.29 -19.01
N ALA A 78 34.19 -23.91 -20.19
CA ALA A 78 35.42 -24.43 -20.78
C ALA A 78 36.33 -23.34 -21.36
N ASN A 79 35.79 -22.17 -21.74
CA ASN A 79 36.51 -21.14 -22.48
C ASN A 79 36.71 -19.84 -21.71
N VAL A 80 36.22 -19.76 -20.47
CA VAL A 80 36.40 -18.58 -19.61
C VAL A 80 37.53 -18.81 -18.63
N ALA A 81 38.53 -17.93 -18.71
CA ALA A 81 39.68 -17.89 -17.80
C ALA A 81 39.33 -17.15 -16.49
N ALA A 82 39.74 -17.71 -15.35
CA ALA A 82 39.60 -17.06 -14.05
C ALA A 82 40.60 -15.88 -13.91
N PRO A 83 40.17 -14.66 -13.52
CA PRO A 83 41.02 -13.47 -13.55
C PRO A 83 41.90 -13.20 -12.30
N GLU A 84 41.93 -14.05 -11.27
CA GLU A 84 42.62 -13.76 -9.99
C GLU A 84 43.73 -14.78 -9.60
N PRO A 85 44.73 -14.36 -8.78
CA PRO A 85 45.95 -15.13 -8.53
C PRO A 85 45.74 -16.36 -7.64
N CYS A 86 46.70 -17.27 -7.77
CA CYS A 86 46.72 -18.63 -7.26
C CYS A 86 46.28 -18.83 -5.80
N VAL A 87 45.39 -19.79 -5.56
CA VAL A 87 45.03 -20.25 -4.21
C VAL A 87 45.63 -21.64 -3.99
N LEU A 88 46.28 -21.86 -2.84
CA LEU A 88 46.81 -23.16 -2.43
C LEU A 88 45.66 -24.05 -1.93
N LEU A 89 45.22 -25.01 -2.74
CA LEU A 89 44.29 -26.06 -2.32
C LEU A 89 45.10 -27.31 -1.95
N GLN A 90 44.95 -27.77 -0.70
CA GLN A 90 45.43 -29.06 -0.17
C GLN A 90 46.68 -29.63 -0.88
N ASN A 91 47.82 -28.93 -0.77
CA ASN A 91 49.14 -29.34 -1.25
C ASN A 91 49.41 -29.31 -2.77
N HIS A 92 48.64 -28.58 -3.58
CA HIS A 92 49.08 -28.19 -4.93
C HIS A 92 48.88 -26.69 -5.20
N SER A 93 49.88 -26.07 -5.85
CA SER A 93 49.84 -24.69 -6.33
C SER A 93 49.19 -24.65 -7.71
N THR A 94 47.95 -24.17 -7.81
CA THR A 94 47.28 -23.94 -9.10
C THR A 94 47.15 -22.44 -9.36
N CYS A 95 47.60 -22.03 -10.54
CA CYS A 95 47.94 -20.66 -10.92
C CYS A 95 47.51 -20.34 -12.37
N TRP A 96 46.86 -19.19 -12.57
CA TRP A 96 46.60 -18.38 -13.80
C TRP A 96 46.23 -19.02 -15.16
N SER A 97 46.09 -20.34 -15.29
CA SER A 97 45.69 -20.99 -16.55
C SER A 97 44.46 -21.90 -16.44
N LEU A 98 43.78 -21.92 -15.30
CA LEU A 98 42.62 -22.79 -15.14
C LEU A 98 41.36 -22.11 -15.69
N ASN A 99 40.74 -22.81 -16.62
CA ASN A 99 39.38 -22.51 -17.04
C ASN A 99 38.43 -22.80 -15.87
N CYS A 100 37.28 -22.14 -15.86
CA CYS A 100 36.25 -22.31 -14.82
C CYS A 100 35.83 -23.80 -14.63
N SER A 101 36.10 -24.68 -15.61
CA SER A 101 35.75 -26.10 -15.59
C SER A 101 36.51 -26.90 -14.55
N ALA A 102 37.69 -26.42 -14.16
CA ALA A 102 38.48 -27.07 -13.13
C ALA A 102 37.87 -26.94 -11.73
N TYR A 103 36.99 -25.96 -11.51
CA TYR A 103 36.34 -25.73 -10.22
C TYR A 103 35.04 -26.54 -10.04
N VAL A 104 34.45 -27.06 -11.13
CA VAL A 104 33.19 -27.83 -11.10
C VAL A 104 33.27 -29.10 -10.24
N PRO A 105 34.33 -29.93 -10.33
CA PRO A 105 34.44 -31.15 -9.53
C PRO A 105 34.59 -30.90 -8.03
N LEU A 106 35.07 -29.71 -7.64
CA LEU A 106 35.24 -29.32 -6.24
C LEU A 106 33.90 -28.97 -5.58
N TYR A 107 32.92 -28.51 -6.36
CA TYR A 107 31.61 -28.07 -5.88
C TYR A 107 30.47 -28.63 -6.76
N PRO A 108 30.25 -29.96 -6.75
CA PRO A 108 29.28 -30.62 -7.64
C PRO A 108 27.81 -30.24 -7.36
N THR A 109 27.50 -29.74 -6.16
CA THR A 109 26.15 -29.32 -5.74
C THR A 109 25.92 -27.81 -5.86
N PHE A 110 26.82 -27.09 -6.52
CA PHE A 110 26.85 -25.62 -6.53
C PHE A 110 25.59 -24.96 -7.10
N ASN A 111 24.92 -25.58 -8.08
CA ASN A 111 23.76 -25.01 -8.77
C ASN A 111 22.51 -24.77 -7.87
N GLN A 112 22.57 -25.09 -6.57
CA GLN A 112 21.49 -24.92 -5.60
C GLN A 112 21.98 -24.25 -4.30
N SER A 113 23.22 -23.74 -4.27
CA SER A 113 23.77 -23.17 -3.04
C SER A 113 23.38 -21.71 -2.86
N HIS A 114 22.87 -21.38 -1.67
CA HIS A 114 22.56 -20.01 -1.25
C HIS A 114 23.74 -19.25 -0.64
N ALA A 115 24.84 -19.96 -0.39
CA ALA A 115 26.09 -19.38 0.06
C ALA A 115 27.08 -19.38 -1.10
N MET A 116 27.81 -18.28 -1.26
CA MET A 116 28.93 -18.21 -2.18
C MET A 116 30.03 -19.20 -1.72
N PRO A 117 30.48 -20.14 -2.57
CA PRO A 117 31.52 -21.09 -2.22
C PRO A 117 32.85 -20.36 -2.04
N PRO A 118 33.66 -20.77 -1.06
CA PRO A 118 34.98 -20.18 -0.85
C PRO A 118 35.88 -20.47 -2.06
N ASN A 119 36.68 -19.49 -2.48
CA ASN A 119 37.71 -19.62 -3.51
C ASN A 119 37.22 -19.87 -4.96
N VAL A 120 35.98 -19.52 -5.30
CA VAL A 120 35.49 -19.52 -6.70
C VAL A 120 35.52 -18.09 -7.28
N PRO A 121 36.18 -17.85 -8.43
CA PRO A 121 36.21 -16.54 -9.08
C PRO A 121 34.82 -16.08 -9.53
N LEU A 122 34.46 -14.81 -9.27
CA LEU A 122 33.15 -14.25 -9.64
C LEU A 122 32.88 -14.31 -11.16
N ALA A 123 33.93 -14.25 -12.00
CA ALA A 123 33.84 -14.36 -13.44
C ALA A 123 33.37 -15.74 -13.95
N CYS A 124 33.53 -16.79 -13.13
CA CYS A 124 33.06 -18.15 -13.45
C CYS A 124 31.58 -18.36 -13.11
N LEU A 125 30.95 -17.37 -12.49
CA LEU A 125 29.58 -17.44 -12.01
C LEU A 125 28.67 -16.64 -12.95
N LYS A 126 27.52 -17.21 -13.28
CA LYS A 126 26.43 -16.48 -13.90
C LYS A 126 25.91 -15.44 -12.92
N SER A 127 25.28 -14.38 -13.43
CA SER A 127 24.70 -13.35 -12.57
C SER A 127 23.80 -14.00 -11.50
N PRO A 128 24.01 -13.66 -10.21
CA PRO A 128 23.25 -14.25 -9.12
C PRO A 128 21.76 -14.07 -9.35
N ARG A 129 20.98 -15.15 -9.27
CA ARG A 129 19.53 -15.10 -9.42
C ARG A 129 18.90 -15.12 -8.04
N CYS A 130 17.97 -14.21 -7.79
CA CYS A 130 17.23 -14.21 -6.54
C CYS A 130 16.07 -15.21 -6.63
N ASP A 131 16.02 -16.15 -5.70
CA ASP A 131 14.93 -17.13 -5.63
C ASP A 131 13.83 -16.70 -4.67
N VAL A 132 14.23 -16.02 -3.58
CA VAL A 132 13.33 -15.58 -2.53
C VAL A 132 13.54 -14.11 -2.23
N TYR A 133 12.48 -13.33 -2.43
CA TYR A 133 12.43 -11.91 -2.15
C TYR A 133 11.72 -11.62 -0.83
N ASP A 134 12.19 -10.57 -0.17
CA ASP A 134 11.52 -9.89 0.93
C ASP A 134 10.75 -8.68 0.38
N TYR A 135 9.44 -8.70 0.52
CA TYR A 135 8.54 -7.62 0.11
C TYR A 135 7.98 -6.84 1.30
N ARG A 136 8.51 -7.01 2.53
CA ARG A 136 7.93 -6.42 3.76
C ARG A 136 7.70 -4.92 3.65
N HIS A 137 8.60 -4.18 3.00
CA HIS A 137 8.45 -2.73 2.81
C HIS A 137 7.21 -2.39 1.95
N PHE A 138 7.11 -2.91 0.74
CA PHE A 138 5.93 -2.62 -0.11
C PHE A 138 4.65 -3.25 0.42
N THR A 139 4.74 -4.41 1.09
CA THR A 139 3.59 -5.00 1.79
C THR A 139 3.07 -4.05 2.86
N PHE A 140 3.96 -3.43 3.65
CA PHE A 140 3.57 -2.44 4.65
C PHE A 140 2.89 -1.23 4.02
N LEU A 141 3.45 -0.67 2.93
CA LEU A 141 2.80 0.43 2.20
C LEU A 141 1.41 0.05 1.68
N PHE A 142 1.29 -1.13 1.07
CA PHE A 142 0.02 -1.66 0.60
C PHE A 142 -0.98 -1.82 1.76
N ASN A 143 -0.52 -2.32 2.91
CA ASN A 143 -1.38 -2.52 4.07
C ASN A 143 -1.88 -1.20 4.65
N VAL A 144 -1.01 -0.21 4.81
CA VAL A 144 -1.39 1.15 5.22
C VAL A 144 -2.38 1.76 4.23
N PHE A 145 -2.16 1.59 2.93
CA PHE A 145 -3.07 2.09 1.91
C PHE A 145 -4.47 1.48 2.06
N VAL A 146 -4.57 0.17 2.19
CA VAL A 146 -5.88 -0.50 2.31
C VAL A 146 -6.59 -0.09 3.59
N PHE A 147 -5.90 -0.03 4.73
CA PHE A 147 -6.51 0.44 5.98
C PHE A 147 -6.96 1.89 5.89
N ALA A 148 -6.16 2.77 5.29
CA ALA A 148 -6.58 4.14 5.04
C ALA A 148 -7.82 4.22 4.14
N GLN A 149 -7.99 3.33 3.15
CA GLN A 149 -9.23 3.25 2.37
C GLN A 149 -10.43 2.77 3.18
N VAL A 150 -10.24 1.76 4.04
CA VAL A 150 -11.29 1.26 4.94
C VAL A 150 -11.80 2.39 5.84
N PHE A 151 -10.90 3.12 6.49
CA PHE A 151 -11.28 4.23 7.37
C PHE A 151 -11.81 5.44 6.59
N ASN A 152 -11.32 5.69 5.38
CA ASN A 152 -11.89 6.71 4.50
C ASN A 152 -13.34 6.39 4.09
N GLU A 153 -13.69 5.11 3.92
CA GLU A 153 -15.07 4.69 3.65
C GLU A 153 -16.02 5.09 4.79
N ILE A 154 -15.54 5.01 6.03
CA ILE A 154 -16.26 5.47 7.23
C ILE A 154 -16.44 7.00 7.19
N ASN A 155 -15.40 7.75 6.84
CA ASN A 155 -15.49 9.21 6.70
C ASN A 155 -16.43 9.66 5.58
N ALA A 156 -16.42 8.93 4.46
CA ALA A 156 -17.24 9.22 3.29
C ALA A 156 -18.74 8.93 3.51
N ARG A 157 -19.07 8.14 4.54
CA ARG A 157 -20.45 7.83 4.93
C ARG A 157 -21.31 9.06 5.20
N SER A 158 -20.75 10.06 5.88
CA SER A 158 -21.46 11.30 6.16
C SER A 158 -20.69 12.47 5.58
N VAL A 159 -21.13 13.00 4.44
CA VAL A 159 -20.51 14.17 3.78
C VAL A 159 -21.01 15.50 4.40
N THR A 160 -22.03 15.46 5.24
CA THR A 160 -22.52 16.63 6.01
C THR A 160 -21.53 17.07 7.09
N ASN A 161 -21.59 18.34 7.49
CA ASN A 161 -20.63 18.97 8.43
C ASN A 161 -20.75 18.44 9.88
N ASP A 162 -21.68 17.53 10.16
CA ASP A 162 -21.91 16.98 11.48
C ASP A 162 -20.65 16.21 11.96
N TRP A 163 -20.20 16.43 13.19
CA TRP A 163 -18.97 15.82 13.70
C TRP A 163 -19.08 14.31 13.99
N ARG A 164 -20.30 13.77 14.02
CA ARG A 164 -20.62 12.41 14.46
C ARG A 164 -20.49 11.37 13.36
N VAL A 165 -19.28 11.14 12.88
CA VAL A 165 -18.99 10.18 11.78
C VAL A 165 -19.42 8.74 12.13
N LEU A 166 -19.32 8.37 13.41
CA LEU A 166 -19.61 7.01 13.90
C LEU A 166 -21.07 6.81 14.34
N HIS A 167 -21.92 7.83 14.27
CA HIS A 167 -23.30 7.69 14.71
C HIS A 167 -24.07 6.76 13.77
N GLY A 168 -24.68 5.71 14.34
CA GLY A 168 -25.35 4.68 13.56
C GLY A 168 -24.41 3.79 12.75
N PHE A 169 -23.10 3.76 13.09
CA PHE A 169 -22.10 2.94 12.42
C PHE A 169 -22.57 1.49 12.23
N PHE A 170 -23.01 0.88 13.33
CA PHE A 170 -23.44 -0.53 13.37
C PHE A 170 -24.87 -0.79 12.89
N SER A 171 -25.58 0.22 12.41
CA SER A 171 -26.98 0.07 11.96
C SER A 171 -27.10 -0.59 10.59
N ASN A 172 -26.13 -0.34 9.69
CA ASN A 172 -26.13 -0.89 8.34
C ASN A 172 -25.30 -2.18 8.28
N THR A 173 -25.96 -3.34 8.35
CA THR A 173 -25.30 -4.66 8.29
C THR A 173 -24.55 -4.88 6.98
N MET A 174 -25.03 -4.35 5.85
CA MET A 174 -24.35 -4.50 4.56
C MET A 174 -23.01 -3.74 4.53
N PHE A 175 -22.98 -2.55 5.12
CA PHE A 175 -21.75 -1.77 5.29
C PHE A 175 -20.72 -2.53 6.13
N LEU A 176 -21.15 -3.07 7.29
CA LEU A 176 -20.28 -3.87 8.15
C LEU A 176 -19.78 -5.14 7.44
N PHE A 177 -20.63 -5.80 6.67
CA PHE A 177 -20.25 -7.00 5.93
C PHE A 177 -19.17 -6.71 4.89
N ILE A 178 -19.31 -5.64 4.11
CA ILE A 178 -18.30 -5.24 3.11
C ILE A 178 -16.98 -4.89 3.80
N LEU A 179 -17.03 -4.14 4.90
CA LEU A 179 -15.83 -3.80 5.68
C LEU A 179 -15.15 -5.05 6.27
N ALA A 180 -15.93 -5.97 6.82
CA ALA A 180 -15.39 -7.22 7.33
C ALA A 180 -14.74 -8.04 6.21
N MET A 181 -15.39 -8.15 5.05
CA MET A 181 -14.84 -8.86 3.89
C MET A 181 -13.55 -8.22 3.38
N THR A 182 -13.44 -6.88 3.33
CA THR A 182 -12.20 -6.22 2.90
C THR A 182 -11.05 -6.49 3.87
N VAL A 183 -11.30 -6.45 5.18
CA VAL A 183 -10.27 -6.79 6.19
C VAL A 183 -9.87 -8.27 6.09
N VAL A 184 -10.81 -9.18 5.89
CA VAL A 184 -10.52 -10.62 5.70
C VAL A 184 -9.66 -10.85 4.46
N PHE A 185 -10.03 -10.28 3.32
CA PHE A 185 -9.20 -10.38 2.11
C PHE A 185 -7.83 -9.77 2.32
N GLN A 186 -7.74 -8.67 3.07
CA GLN A 186 -6.46 -8.04 3.37
C GLN A 186 -5.55 -8.97 4.17
N VAL A 187 -6.06 -9.65 5.19
CA VAL A 187 -5.31 -10.66 5.94
C VAL A 187 -4.88 -11.80 5.02
N VAL A 188 -5.77 -12.32 4.18
CA VAL A 188 -5.45 -13.43 3.27
C VAL A 188 -4.36 -13.05 2.27
N ILE A 189 -4.43 -11.85 1.68
CA ILE A 189 -3.45 -11.37 0.70
C ILE A 189 -2.08 -11.12 1.35
N VAL A 190 -2.06 -10.55 2.56
CA VAL A 190 -0.81 -10.24 3.26
C VAL A 190 -0.12 -11.50 3.76
N GLU A 191 -0.87 -12.46 4.32
CA GLU A 191 -0.29 -13.68 4.90
C GLU A 191 -0.02 -14.78 3.87
N PHE A 192 -0.87 -14.93 2.86
CA PHE A 192 -0.80 -16.05 1.90
C PHE A 192 -0.50 -15.63 0.46
N GLY A 193 -0.36 -14.34 0.18
CA GLY A 193 -0.19 -13.86 -1.19
C GLY A 193 1.19 -14.13 -1.80
N GLY A 194 2.26 -14.06 -0.99
CA GLY A 194 3.62 -14.43 -1.39
C GLY A 194 4.09 -13.78 -2.69
N ASP A 195 4.82 -14.54 -3.52
CA ASP A 195 5.36 -14.05 -4.79
C ASP A 195 4.31 -13.64 -5.84
N PHE A 196 3.09 -14.17 -5.75
CA PHE A 196 2.01 -13.86 -6.69
C PHE A 196 1.53 -12.41 -6.55
N THR A 197 1.31 -11.96 -5.31
CA THR A 197 0.94 -10.57 -5.01
C THR A 197 2.13 -9.68 -4.63
N LYS A 198 3.35 -10.23 -4.64
CA LYS A 198 4.56 -9.55 -4.15
C LYS A 198 4.37 -9.03 -2.72
N THR A 199 3.84 -9.91 -1.86
CA THR A 199 3.61 -9.64 -0.44
C THR A 199 4.43 -10.59 0.43
N SER A 200 4.84 -10.11 1.59
CA SER A 200 5.49 -10.91 2.63
C SER A 200 4.71 -10.77 3.93
N SER A 201 4.57 -11.86 4.68
CA SER A 201 3.90 -11.85 5.99
C SER A 201 4.48 -10.76 6.89
N LEU A 202 3.60 -9.96 7.50
CA LEU A 202 3.99 -8.88 8.38
C LEU A 202 3.99 -9.38 9.83
N ASP A 203 4.98 -8.97 10.61
CA ASP A 203 4.95 -9.21 12.05
C ASP A 203 3.77 -8.49 12.71
N GLY A 204 3.30 -9.01 13.86
CA GLY A 204 2.17 -8.43 14.59
C GLY A 204 2.38 -6.94 14.95
N THR A 205 3.63 -6.53 15.19
CA THR A 205 3.98 -5.13 15.46
C THR A 205 3.81 -4.24 14.22
N LEU A 206 4.30 -4.69 13.05
CA LEU A 206 4.13 -4.00 11.77
C LEU A 206 2.65 -3.93 11.36
N TRP A 207 1.91 -5.01 11.62
CA TRP A 207 0.46 -5.03 11.46
C TRP A 207 -0.20 -3.92 12.30
N ALA A 208 0.11 -3.84 13.59
CA ALA A 208 -0.43 -2.81 14.47
C ALA A 208 -0.05 -1.39 14.00
N TYR A 209 1.19 -1.14 13.60
CA TYR A 209 1.60 0.15 13.05
C TYR A 209 0.84 0.50 11.76
N SER A 210 0.65 -0.47 10.87
CA SER A 210 -0.06 -0.22 9.60
C SER A 210 -1.52 0.17 9.83
N VAL A 211 -2.20 -0.50 10.77
CA VAL A 211 -3.57 -0.16 11.18
C VAL A 211 -3.60 1.19 11.87
N ALA A 212 -2.68 1.45 12.79
CA ALA A 212 -2.61 2.71 13.54
C ALA A 212 -2.44 3.92 12.60
N ILE A 213 -1.58 3.82 11.58
CA ILE A 213 -1.42 4.88 10.57
C ILE A 213 -2.71 5.04 9.76
N GLY A 214 -3.34 3.93 9.35
CA GLY A 214 -4.64 3.97 8.67
C GLY A 214 -5.71 4.71 9.49
N VAL A 215 -5.77 4.45 10.80
CA VAL A 215 -6.76 5.05 11.73
C VAL A 215 -6.65 6.57 11.75
N ILE A 216 -5.46 7.17 11.50
CA ILE A 216 -5.26 8.63 11.46
C ILE A 216 -6.17 9.32 10.43
N THR A 217 -6.63 8.61 9.42
CA THR A 217 -7.61 9.15 8.46
C THR A 217 -8.95 9.50 9.12
N LEU A 218 -9.39 8.82 10.18
CA LEU A 218 -10.63 9.15 10.91
C LEU A 218 -10.58 10.54 11.58
N PRO A 219 -9.61 10.86 12.46
CA PRO A 219 -9.52 12.19 13.05
C PRO A 219 -9.24 13.26 11.99
N LEU A 220 -8.49 12.94 10.91
CA LEU A 220 -8.37 13.86 9.78
C LEU A 220 -9.74 14.18 9.17
N GLY A 221 -10.60 13.17 9.02
CA GLY A 221 -12.01 13.28 8.61
C GLY A 221 -12.80 14.31 9.42
N VAL A 222 -12.62 14.29 10.74
CA VAL A 222 -13.24 15.23 11.68
C VAL A 222 -12.61 16.62 11.55
N VAL A 223 -11.28 16.69 11.50
CA VAL A 223 -10.53 17.96 11.39
C VAL A 223 -10.93 18.73 10.12
N MET A 224 -11.08 18.03 9.00
CA MET A 224 -11.50 18.62 7.72
C MET A 224 -12.88 19.29 7.77
N ARG A 225 -13.77 18.86 8.69
CA ARG A 225 -15.12 19.44 8.85
C ARG A 225 -15.11 20.79 9.56
N PHE A 226 -14.06 21.14 10.30
CA PHE A 226 -13.95 22.46 10.92
C PHE A 226 -13.72 23.60 9.92
N VAL A 227 -13.37 23.30 8.68
CA VAL A 227 -13.23 24.31 7.61
C VAL A 227 -14.59 24.51 6.94
N PRO A 228 -15.33 25.60 7.23
CA PRO A 228 -16.66 25.81 6.67
C PRO A 228 -16.55 26.15 5.17
N VAL A 229 -17.07 25.27 4.32
CA VAL A 229 -17.30 25.57 2.90
C VAL A 229 -18.80 25.65 2.71
N GLN A 230 -19.27 26.77 2.20
CA GLN A 230 -20.68 26.96 1.87
C GLN A 230 -20.97 26.34 0.51
N GLU A 231 -22.17 25.83 0.37
CA GLU A 231 -22.65 25.36 -0.93
C GLU A 231 -22.97 26.55 -1.83
N ASP A 232 -22.75 26.34 -3.12
CA ASP A 232 -23.00 27.36 -4.11
C ASP A 232 -24.53 27.55 -4.26
N PRO A 233 -25.09 28.75 -3.97
CA PRO A 233 -26.52 28.99 -4.07
C PRO A 233 -27.09 28.70 -5.46
N ASP A 234 -26.26 28.76 -6.50
CA ASP A 234 -26.66 28.46 -7.88
C ASP A 234 -26.95 26.98 -8.13
N SER A 235 -26.51 26.08 -7.23
CA SER A 235 -26.78 24.64 -7.32
C SER A 235 -28.23 24.28 -7.01
N PHE A 236 -28.96 25.17 -6.33
CA PHE A 236 -30.34 24.93 -5.91
C PHE A 236 -31.35 25.47 -6.92
N ALA A 237 -32.43 24.72 -7.15
CA ALA A 237 -33.51 25.17 -8.02
C ALA A 237 -34.20 26.42 -7.44
N ASN A 238 -34.26 27.49 -8.24
CA ASN A 238 -34.96 28.73 -7.90
C ASN A 238 -35.92 29.14 -9.04
N PRO A 239 -37.03 28.40 -9.23
CA PRO A 239 -37.97 28.68 -10.32
C PRO A 239 -38.70 30.03 -10.15
N ASN A 240 -38.77 30.56 -8.93
CA ASN A 240 -39.54 31.77 -8.59
C ASN A 240 -38.66 33.02 -8.44
N GLY A 241 -37.35 32.94 -8.73
CA GLY A 241 -36.42 34.07 -8.65
C GLY A 241 -36.32 34.72 -7.25
N LEU A 242 -36.62 33.97 -6.19
CA LEU A 242 -36.63 34.50 -4.83
C LEU A 242 -35.20 34.85 -4.40
N VAL A 243 -35.04 35.97 -3.69
CA VAL A 243 -33.76 36.33 -3.05
C VAL A 243 -33.41 35.23 -2.06
N ILE A 244 -32.32 34.51 -2.31
CA ILE A 244 -31.89 33.39 -1.49
C ILE A 244 -31.17 33.97 -0.26
N PRO A 245 -31.74 33.86 0.96
CA PRO A 245 -30.95 34.18 2.15
C PRO A 245 -29.76 33.24 2.18
N LYS A 246 -28.56 33.78 2.46
CA LYS A 246 -27.34 33.01 2.68
C LYS A 246 -27.67 31.96 3.72
N GLN A 247 -27.77 30.69 3.32
CA GLN A 247 -28.07 29.63 4.29
C GLN A 247 -27.00 29.70 5.37
N PRO A 248 -27.36 29.80 6.66
CA PRO A 248 -26.37 29.60 7.70
C PRO A 248 -25.72 28.26 7.40
N SER A 249 -24.39 28.20 7.47
CA SER A 249 -23.68 26.92 7.41
C SER A 249 -24.45 25.98 8.32
N LEU A 250 -25.01 24.90 7.77
CA LEU A 250 -25.67 23.83 8.53
C LEU A 250 -24.58 23.27 9.46
N ALA A 251 -24.48 23.91 10.61
CA ALA A 251 -23.72 23.55 11.78
C ALA A 251 -24.78 23.07 12.76
N LEU A 252 -24.99 21.77 12.78
CA LEU A 252 -25.77 21.07 13.80
C LEU A 252 -25.17 19.67 14.01
#